data_AF-A0A839GAG8-F1
#
_entry.id   AF-A0A839GAG8-F1
#
_cell.length_a   1.000
_cell.length_b   1.000
_cell.length_c   1.000
_cell.angle_alpha   90.00
_cell.angle_beta   90.00
_cell.angle_gamma   90.00
#
_symmetry.space_group_name_H-M   'P 1'
#
loop_
_entity.id
_entity.type
_entity.pdbx_description
1 polymer ?
#
loop_
_entity_poly.entity_id
_entity_poly.type
_entity_poly.pdbx_seq_one_letter_code
_entity_poly.pdbx_strand_id
1 'polypeptide(L)'
;MARKRVIWALIVGACAVVGACEPEKLDRGKEMAVEAERHKVKRITQEDMEAWVQAAGDTVVSQIEGAFLQLAESQPKEQELFVAQPEKLPLVQSILRRYKARLTRKTFSSETDAQQTLGQDIRAAAGGTLPSTTTFSVPEQEFLFQRPIQIRRRNCASCEEPSVLDFTGKSLDQLRVFSAQGKPGGFEVGQVRGVWQIYFPRAKVIEQITLKTKVSRRGRFFSSKPDSVSSSK
;
A
#
# COMPACT_ATOMS: atom_id res chain seq x y z
N MET A 1 -66.57 30.69 -41.46
CA MET A 1 -65.82 30.56 -40.19
C MET A 1 -65.61 29.11 -39.71
N ALA A 2 -66.30 28.10 -40.24
CA ALA A 2 -66.20 26.71 -39.78
C ALA A 2 -64.84 26.02 -40.05
N ARG A 3 -64.21 26.27 -41.23
CA ARG A 3 -62.93 25.64 -41.60
C ARG A 3 -61.76 25.98 -40.67
N LYS A 4 -61.71 27.20 -40.11
CA LYS A 4 -60.64 27.60 -39.17
C LYS A 4 -60.74 26.86 -37.82
N ARG A 5 -61.94 26.51 -37.37
CA ARG A 5 -62.16 25.77 -36.12
C ARG A 5 -61.73 24.30 -36.22
N VAL A 6 -61.92 23.68 -37.38
CA VAL A 6 -61.50 22.29 -37.64
C VAL A 6 -59.97 22.16 -37.69
N ILE A 7 -59.29 23.14 -38.30
CA ILE A 7 -57.82 23.17 -38.35
C ILE A 7 -57.21 23.36 -36.96
N TRP A 8 -57.78 24.25 -36.15
CA TRP A 8 -57.35 24.42 -34.76
C TRP A 8 -57.61 23.19 -33.89
N ALA A 9 -58.73 22.49 -34.09
CA ALA A 9 -59.02 21.25 -33.38
C ALA A 9 -58.05 20.11 -33.76
N LEU A 10 -57.64 20.02 -35.03
CA LEU A 10 -56.63 19.04 -35.48
C LEU A 10 -55.23 19.33 -34.95
N ILE A 11 -54.83 20.60 -34.85
CA ILE A 11 -53.52 21.00 -34.31
C ILE A 11 -53.46 20.75 -32.79
N VAL A 12 -54.52 21.07 -32.06
CA VAL A 12 -54.60 20.79 -30.61
C VAL A 12 -54.66 19.28 -30.33
N GLY A 13 -55.39 18.52 -31.16
CA GLY A 13 -55.41 17.06 -31.08
C GLY A 13 -54.04 16.43 -31.37
N ALA A 14 -53.31 16.94 -32.37
CA ALA A 14 -51.97 16.44 -32.69
C ALA A 14 -50.93 16.76 -31.58
N CYS A 15 -50.99 17.94 -30.95
CA CYS A 15 -50.11 18.28 -29.82
C CYS A 15 -50.39 17.43 -28.57
N ALA A 16 -51.63 17.00 -28.34
CA ALA A 16 -51.97 16.16 -27.19
C ALA A 16 -51.39 14.73 -27.30
N VAL A 17 -51.17 14.23 -28.53
CA VAL A 17 -50.60 12.88 -28.75
C VAL A 17 -49.09 12.87 -28.52
N VAL A 18 -48.38 13.99 -28.73
CA VAL A 18 -46.93 14.07 -28.51
C VAL A 18 -46.59 14.23 -27.01
N GLY A 19 -47.51 14.77 -26.20
CA GLY A 19 -47.34 14.94 -24.75
C GLY A 19 -47.64 13.68 -23.92
N ALA A 20 -48.21 12.63 -24.52
CA ALA A 20 -48.59 11.39 -23.83
C ALA A 20 -47.53 10.27 -23.93
N CYS A 21 -46.35 10.57 -24.47
CA CYS A 21 -45.21 9.68 -24.44
C CYS A 21 -44.41 9.95 -23.15
N GLU A 22 -44.98 9.57 -22.00
CA GLU A 22 -44.18 9.48 -20.77
C GLU A 22 -43.07 8.46 -21.00
N PRO A 23 -41.79 8.82 -20.79
CA PRO A 23 -40.72 7.84 -20.92
C PRO A 23 -40.97 6.73 -19.90
N GLU A 24 -41.15 5.52 -20.41
CA GLU A 24 -41.35 4.31 -19.62
C GLU A 24 -40.26 4.24 -18.54
N LYS A 25 -40.68 4.24 -17.27
CA LYS A 25 -39.74 4.20 -16.16
C LYS A 25 -39.03 2.85 -16.20
N LEU A 26 -37.74 2.87 -16.54
CA LEU A 26 -36.89 1.68 -16.46
C LEU A 26 -36.90 1.16 -15.02
N ASP A 27 -37.58 0.04 -14.77
CA ASP A 27 -37.68 -0.63 -13.46
C ASP A 27 -36.32 -0.94 -12.82
N ARG A 28 -35.24 -0.90 -13.62
CA ARG A 28 -33.86 -1.19 -13.22
C ARG A 28 -32.89 -0.02 -13.36
N GLY A 29 -33.35 1.22 -13.43
CA GLY A 29 -32.48 2.40 -13.57
C GLY A 29 -31.36 2.49 -12.51
N LYS A 30 -31.61 2.01 -11.29
CA LYS A 30 -30.60 1.92 -10.22
C LYS A 30 -29.57 0.81 -10.46
N GLU A 31 -29.98 -0.32 -11.03
CA GLU A 31 -29.07 -1.42 -11.36
C GLU A 31 -28.19 -1.05 -12.56
N MET A 32 -28.76 -0.37 -13.57
CA MET A 32 -28.05 0.18 -14.72
C MET A 32 -27.05 1.26 -14.33
N ALA A 33 -27.36 2.14 -13.37
CA ALA A 33 -26.42 3.15 -12.87
C ALA A 33 -25.23 2.50 -12.14
N VAL A 34 -25.50 1.48 -11.33
CA VAL A 34 -24.46 0.68 -10.65
C VAL A 34 -23.61 -0.10 -11.66
N GLU A 35 -24.21 -0.61 -12.73
CA GLU A 35 -23.50 -1.31 -13.80
C GLU A 35 -22.67 -0.34 -14.66
N ALA A 36 -23.20 0.84 -14.97
CA ALA A 36 -22.46 1.91 -15.65
C ALA A 36 -21.28 2.44 -14.83
N GLU A 37 -21.43 2.59 -13.51
CA GLU A 37 -20.30 2.88 -12.61
C GLU A 37 -19.27 1.74 -12.60
N ARG A 38 -19.72 0.47 -12.64
CA ARG A 38 -18.83 -0.71 -12.73
C ARG A 38 -18.06 -0.77 -14.05
N HIS A 39 -18.60 -0.19 -15.12
CA HIS A 39 -17.95 -0.10 -16.43
C HIS A 39 -17.10 1.16 -16.61
N LYS A 40 -17.06 2.07 -15.62
CA LYS A 40 -16.19 3.25 -15.67
C LYS A 40 -14.75 2.81 -15.50
N VAL A 41 -14.00 2.84 -16.60
CA VAL A 41 -12.55 2.57 -16.60
C VAL A 41 -11.86 3.63 -15.76
N LYS A 42 -11.53 3.30 -14.50
CA LYS A 42 -10.75 4.18 -13.64
C LYS A 42 -9.35 4.29 -14.25
N ARG A 43 -9.01 5.47 -14.77
CA ARG A 43 -7.64 5.77 -15.22
C ARG A 43 -6.74 5.74 -13.99
N ILE A 44 -5.70 4.92 -14.01
CA ILE A 44 -4.69 4.89 -12.96
C ILE A 44 -3.77 6.08 -13.20
N THR A 45 -3.76 7.02 -12.26
CA THR A 45 -2.87 8.20 -12.33
C THR A 45 -1.50 7.87 -11.73
N GLN A 46 -0.54 8.78 -11.87
CA GLN A 46 0.76 8.60 -11.24
C GLN A 46 0.67 8.66 -9.71
N GLU A 47 -0.18 9.54 -9.19
CA GLU A 47 -0.42 9.71 -7.76
C GLU A 47 -1.05 8.44 -7.16
N ASP A 48 -1.97 7.79 -7.89
CA ASP A 48 -2.52 6.47 -7.50
C ASP A 48 -1.40 5.41 -7.39
N MET A 49 -0.44 5.43 -8.33
CA MET A 49 0.69 4.49 -8.32
C MET A 49 1.66 4.79 -7.15
N GLU A 50 1.99 6.06 -6.93
CA GLU A 50 2.88 6.48 -5.84
C GLU A 50 2.26 6.16 -4.47
N ALA A 51 0.97 6.43 -4.28
CA ALA A 51 0.25 6.07 -3.05
C ALA A 51 0.23 4.55 -2.81
N TRP A 52 0.03 3.77 -3.87
CA TRP A 52 0.11 2.31 -3.77
C TRP A 52 1.52 1.84 -3.42
N VAL A 53 2.55 2.41 -4.06
CA VAL A 53 3.96 2.08 -3.80
C VAL A 53 4.35 2.42 -2.39
N GLN A 54 3.94 3.59 -1.89
CA GLN A 54 4.16 4.01 -0.50
C GLN A 54 3.58 2.98 0.48
N ALA A 55 2.30 2.64 0.34
CA ALA A 55 1.63 1.68 1.21
C ALA A 55 2.21 0.27 1.11
N ALA A 56 2.57 -0.16 -0.11
CA ALA A 56 3.22 -1.45 -0.34
C ALA A 56 4.62 -1.50 0.29
N GLY A 57 5.42 -0.44 0.12
CA GLY A 57 6.76 -0.31 0.68
C GLY A 57 6.74 -0.33 2.21
N ASP A 58 5.87 0.46 2.84
CA ASP A 58 5.71 0.46 4.30
C ASP A 58 5.28 -0.92 4.82
N THR A 59 4.38 -1.59 4.12
CA THR A 59 3.95 -2.96 4.46
C THR A 59 5.10 -3.96 4.35
N VAL A 60 5.88 -3.90 3.26
CA VAL A 60 7.04 -4.78 3.04
C VAL A 60 8.07 -4.59 4.13
N VAL A 61 8.45 -3.34 4.44
CA VAL A 61 9.43 -3.05 5.51
C VAL A 61 8.92 -3.53 6.87
N SER A 62 7.65 -3.26 7.20
CA SER A 62 7.07 -3.73 8.46
C SER A 62 7.10 -5.25 8.59
N GLN A 63 6.82 -5.98 7.51
CA GLN A 63 6.89 -7.45 7.51
C GLN A 63 8.33 -7.96 7.64
N ILE A 64 9.30 -7.31 7.00
CA ILE A 64 10.73 -7.67 7.10
C ILE A 64 11.25 -7.44 8.52
N GLU A 65 10.96 -6.28 9.12
CA GLU A 65 11.38 -5.94 10.48
C GLU A 65 10.69 -6.83 11.53
N GLY A 66 9.40 -7.17 11.31
CA GLY A 66 8.67 -8.11 12.16
C GLY A 66 9.18 -9.54 12.06
N ALA A 67 9.46 -10.01 10.84
CA ALA A 67 10.07 -11.31 10.61
C ALA A 67 11.42 -11.43 11.32
N PHE A 68 12.23 -10.39 11.27
CA PHE A 68 13.51 -10.38 11.98
C PHE A 68 13.37 -10.58 13.48
N LEU A 69 12.41 -9.91 14.12
CA LEU A 69 12.18 -10.10 15.56
C LEU A 69 11.87 -11.55 15.90
N GLN A 70 11.07 -12.24 15.06
CA GLN A 70 10.75 -13.65 15.24
C GLN A 70 11.98 -14.56 15.05
N LEU A 71 12.86 -14.21 14.09
CA LEU A 71 14.11 -14.92 13.86
C LEU A 71 15.12 -14.74 15.00
N ALA A 72 15.14 -13.54 15.61
CA ALA A 72 16.00 -13.20 16.74
C ALA A 72 15.82 -14.14 17.95
N GLU A 73 14.64 -14.75 18.06
CA GLU A 73 14.27 -15.63 19.17
C GLU A 73 14.61 -17.12 18.92
N SER A 74 14.83 -17.55 17.68
CA SER A 74 14.73 -18.99 17.33
C SER A 74 15.85 -19.58 16.46
N GLN A 75 16.53 -18.80 15.61
CA GLN A 75 17.41 -19.39 14.58
C GLN A 75 18.70 -18.57 14.30
N PRO A 76 19.86 -18.94 14.86
CA PRO A 76 21.09 -18.15 14.73
C PRO A 76 21.61 -18.02 13.28
N LYS A 77 21.48 -19.07 12.47
CA LYS A 77 21.90 -19.05 11.05
C LYS A 77 21.07 -18.10 10.20
N GLU A 78 19.76 -18.00 10.46
CA GLU A 78 18.88 -17.09 9.73
C GLU A 78 19.07 -15.64 10.19
N GLN A 79 19.44 -15.41 11.45
CA GLN A 79 19.85 -14.09 11.92
C GLN A 79 21.11 -13.62 11.21
N GLU A 80 22.11 -14.49 11.02
CA GLU A 80 23.34 -14.13 10.32
C GLU A 80 23.06 -13.77 8.86
N LEU A 81 22.19 -14.55 8.20
CA LEU A 81 21.76 -14.25 6.83
C LEU A 81 20.95 -12.95 6.74
N PHE A 82 20.10 -12.63 7.73
CA PHE A 82 19.39 -11.35 7.79
C PHE A 82 20.36 -10.16 7.85
N VAL A 83 21.38 -10.30 8.69
CA VAL A 83 22.39 -9.27 8.91
C VAL A 83 23.24 -9.08 7.67
N ALA A 84 23.68 -10.17 7.02
CA ALA A 84 24.51 -10.06 5.83
C ALA A 84 23.70 -9.59 4.61
N GLN A 85 22.61 -10.30 4.29
CA GLN A 85 21.88 -10.24 3.02
C GLN A 85 20.38 -10.53 3.26
N PRO A 86 19.61 -9.57 3.80
CA PRO A 86 18.20 -9.78 4.16
C PRO A 86 17.34 -10.21 2.96
N GLU A 87 17.67 -9.77 1.75
CA GLU A 87 17.03 -10.15 0.50
C GLU A 87 17.19 -11.64 0.13
N LYS A 88 18.14 -12.34 0.73
CA LYS A 88 18.36 -13.78 0.51
C LYS A 88 17.53 -14.68 1.42
N LEU A 89 16.89 -14.11 2.45
CA LEU A 89 16.03 -14.90 3.33
C LEU A 89 14.78 -15.40 2.60
N PRO A 90 14.42 -16.69 2.74
CA PRO A 90 13.25 -17.24 2.07
C PRO A 90 11.95 -16.48 2.36
N LEU A 91 11.76 -16.06 3.62
CA LEU A 91 10.61 -15.28 4.03
C LEU A 91 10.58 -13.90 3.34
N VAL A 92 11.71 -13.20 3.32
CA VAL A 92 11.83 -11.89 2.62
C VAL A 92 11.61 -12.05 1.13
N GLN A 93 12.18 -13.06 0.49
CA GLN A 93 11.92 -13.35 -0.92
C GLN A 93 10.45 -13.64 -1.20
N SER A 94 9.76 -14.35 -0.29
CA SER A 94 8.33 -14.62 -0.44
C SER A 94 7.49 -13.34 -0.42
N ILE A 95 7.85 -12.39 0.46
CA ILE A 95 7.23 -11.06 0.54
C ILE A 95 7.52 -10.30 -0.76
N LEU A 96 8.78 -10.17 -1.15
CA LEU A 96 9.18 -9.42 -2.36
C LEU A 96 8.54 -10.00 -3.63
N ARG A 97 8.44 -11.34 -3.74
CA ARG A 97 7.80 -12.02 -4.87
C ARG A 97 6.32 -11.70 -5.00
N ARG A 98 5.61 -11.49 -3.89
CA ARG A 98 4.18 -11.08 -3.89
C ARG A 98 4.01 -9.72 -4.57
N TYR A 99 4.94 -8.80 -4.32
CA TYR A 99 4.92 -7.45 -4.89
C TYR A 99 5.71 -7.31 -6.19
N LYS A 100 6.41 -8.37 -6.63
CA LYS A 100 7.35 -8.34 -7.77
C LYS A 100 8.41 -7.24 -7.60
N ALA A 101 8.85 -7.03 -6.36
CA ALA A 101 9.78 -5.97 -5.99
C ALA A 101 11.20 -6.51 -5.79
N ARG A 102 12.18 -5.61 -5.83
CA ARG A 102 13.56 -5.89 -5.41
C ARG A 102 13.90 -5.06 -4.18
N LEU A 103 14.65 -5.64 -3.26
CA LEU A 103 15.11 -4.98 -2.04
C LEU A 103 16.63 -4.78 -2.12
N THR A 104 17.07 -3.58 -1.77
CA THR A 104 18.45 -3.33 -1.38
C THR A 104 18.47 -2.58 -0.05
N ARG A 105 19.55 -2.76 0.71
CA ARG A 105 19.79 -2.01 1.93
C ARG A 105 21.07 -1.22 1.75
N LYS A 106 20.99 0.11 1.88
CA LYS A 106 22.17 0.98 1.91
C LYS A 106 22.47 1.33 3.36
N THR A 107 23.70 1.08 3.80
CA THR A 107 24.17 1.44 5.14
C THR A 107 24.93 2.75 5.08
N PHE A 108 24.75 3.60 6.08
CA PHE A 108 25.48 4.86 6.21
C PHE A 108 26.64 4.71 7.18
N SER A 109 27.79 5.29 6.83
CA SER A 109 28.94 5.33 7.73
C SER A 109 28.76 6.39 8.81
N SER A 110 28.16 7.54 8.46
CA SER A 110 27.95 8.70 9.33
C SER A 110 26.55 9.32 9.15
N GLU A 111 26.17 10.22 10.06
CA GLU A 111 24.95 11.04 9.91
C GLU A 111 25.03 11.96 8.68
N THR A 112 26.23 12.42 8.30
CA THR A 112 26.43 13.24 7.11
C THR A 112 26.15 12.49 5.81
N ASP A 113 26.56 11.21 5.71
CA ASP A 113 26.23 10.34 4.57
C ASP A 113 24.72 10.06 4.49
N ALA A 114 24.07 9.90 5.65
CA ALA A 114 22.62 9.81 5.72
C ALA A 114 21.96 11.08 5.16
N GLN A 115 22.38 12.27 5.61
CA GLN A 115 21.84 13.58 5.18
C GLN A 115 22.02 13.82 3.68
N GLN A 116 23.16 13.43 3.11
CA GLN A 116 23.39 13.50 1.66
C GLN A 116 22.46 12.58 0.87
N THR A 117 22.14 11.40 1.41
CA THR A 117 21.31 10.41 0.72
C THR A 117 19.81 10.67 0.85
N LEU A 118 19.34 11.11 2.03
CA LEU A 118 17.91 11.26 2.33
C LEU A 118 17.43 12.72 2.30
N GLY A 119 18.34 13.70 2.24
CA GLY A 119 18.00 15.13 2.31
C GLY A 119 18.09 15.72 3.73
N GLN A 120 17.77 17.01 3.87
CA GLN A 120 18.12 17.83 5.05
C GLN A 120 17.27 17.58 6.31
N ASP A 121 16.25 16.71 6.30
CA ASP A 121 15.27 16.59 7.40
C ASP A 121 15.41 15.32 8.27
N ILE A 122 16.60 14.73 8.35
CA ILE A 122 16.82 13.52 9.17
C ILE A 122 16.77 13.82 10.68
N ARG A 123 17.10 15.05 11.07
CA ARG A 123 17.25 15.45 12.49
C ARG A 123 15.92 15.64 13.24
N ALA A 124 14.79 15.71 12.53
CA ALA A 124 13.50 16.06 13.14
C ALA A 124 12.80 14.92 13.91
N ALA A 125 13.32 13.69 13.87
CA ALA A 125 12.64 12.52 14.42
C ALA A 125 13.32 11.97 15.69
N ALA A 126 13.71 12.83 16.62
CA ALA A 126 14.05 12.42 17.98
C ALA A 126 12.79 11.85 18.68
N GLY A 127 12.51 10.57 18.43
CA GLY A 127 11.36 9.83 18.96
C GLY A 127 10.26 9.45 17.95
N GLY A 128 10.35 9.89 16.69
CA GLY A 128 9.35 9.65 15.65
C GLY A 128 9.79 8.66 14.57
N THR A 129 8.85 8.09 13.82
CA THR A 129 9.18 7.37 12.57
C THR A 129 9.50 8.37 11.48
N LEU A 130 10.71 8.32 10.92
CA LEU A 130 11.03 9.12 9.74
C LEU A 130 10.12 8.77 8.56
N PRO A 131 9.71 9.77 7.75
CA PRO A 131 8.86 9.53 6.60
C PRO A 131 9.58 8.66 5.57
N SER A 132 8.83 7.76 4.94
CA SER A 132 9.24 7.08 3.72
C SER A 132 9.04 7.99 2.52
N THR A 133 9.89 7.87 1.51
CA THR A 133 9.78 8.63 0.26
C THR A 133 9.58 7.68 -0.91
N THR A 134 8.84 8.14 -1.93
CA THR A 134 8.68 7.42 -3.19
C THR A 134 9.12 8.34 -4.31
N THR A 135 9.98 7.83 -5.20
CA THR A 135 10.46 8.53 -6.39
C THR A 135 10.27 7.65 -7.61
N PHE A 136 9.88 8.24 -8.74
CA PHE A 136 9.72 7.51 -9.99
C PHE A 136 10.91 7.76 -10.91
N SER A 137 11.58 6.68 -11.33
CA SER A 137 12.66 6.70 -12.32
C SER A 137 12.09 6.50 -13.71
N VAL A 138 12.02 7.57 -14.51
CA VAL A 138 11.53 7.52 -15.90
C VAL A 138 12.41 6.61 -16.79
N PRO A 139 13.75 6.67 -16.73
CA PRO A 139 14.61 5.83 -17.56
C PRO A 139 14.46 4.34 -17.27
N GLU A 140 14.34 3.99 -15.98
CA GLU A 140 14.27 2.58 -15.55
C GLU A 140 12.84 2.04 -15.55
N GLN A 141 11.82 2.90 -15.64
CA GLN A 141 10.41 2.55 -15.50
C GLN A 141 10.10 1.86 -14.16
N GLU A 142 10.77 2.29 -13.10
CA GLU A 142 10.64 1.75 -11.74
C GLU A 142 10.33 2.86 -10.73
N PHE A 143 9.52 2.52 -9.73
CA PHE A 143 9.38 3.34 -8.53
C PHE A 143 10.39 2.88 -7.49
N LEU A 144 11.14 3.83 -6.94
CA LEU A 144 12.02 3.65 -5.80
C LEU A 144 11.30 4.15 -4.54
N PHE A 145 10.96 3.21 -3.67
CA PHE A 145 10.53 3.49 -2.31
C PHE A 145 11.74 3.48 -1.38
N GLN A 146 11.89 4.49 -0.54
CA GLN A 146 12.96 4.59 0.45
C GLN A 146 12.37 4.74 1.85
N ARG A 147 12.86 3.93 2.79
CA ARG A 147 12.49 4.04 4.20
C ARG A 147 13.73 4.07 5.09
N PRO A 148 13.97 5.17 5.83
CA PRO A 148 15.11 5.26 6.72
C PRO A 148 15.09 4.17 7.80
N ILE A 149 16.26 3.56 8.02
CA ILE A 149 16.49 2.58 9.08
C ILE A 149 17.01 3.36 10.28
N GLN A 150 16.11 3.53 11.24
CA GLN A 150 16.38 4.24 12.48
C GLN A 150 16.53 3.25 13.62
N ILE A 151 17.41 3.58 14.54
CA ILE A 151 17.59 2.84 15.79
C ILE A 151 16.42 3.15 16.72
N ARG A 152 15.47 2.22 16.90
CA ARG A 152 14.17 2.54 17.55
C ARG A 152 14.04 2.13 19.01
N ARG A 153 14.64 1.02 19.43
CA ARG A 153 14.26 0.38 20.70
C ARG A 153 15.41 -0.35 21.36
N ARG A 154 15.36 -0.32 22.69
CA ARG A 154 16.11 -1.25 23.54
C ARG A 154 15.38 -2.59 23.52
N ASN A 155 16.09 -3.67 23.23
CA ASN A 155 15.62 -5.04 23.39
C ASN A 155 16.23 -5.63 24.67
N CYS A 156 15.36 -6.14 25.54
CA CYS A 156 15.74 -6.89 26.74
C CYS A 156 15.81 -8.38 26.37
N ALA A 157 16.69 -8.75 25.44
CA ALA A 157 16.85 -10.16 25.04
C ALA A 157 17.40 -11.03 26.20
N SER A 158 18.13 -10.41 27.13
CA SER A 158 18.39 -10.90 28.48
C SER A 158 18.09 -9.76 29.46
N CYS A 159 17.33 -10.02 30.53
CA CYS A 159 16.96 -9.04 31.55
C CYS A 159 18.14 -8.38 32.29
N GLU A 160 19.38 -8.79 31.99
CA GLU A 160 20.60 -8.33 32.62
C GLU A 160 21.17 -7.06 31.96
N GLU A 161 20.98 -6.86 30.64
CA GLU A 161 21.47 -5.67 29.94
C GLU A 161 20.56 -5.22 28.78
N PRO A 162 20.07 -3.97 28.76
CA PRO A 162 19.33 -3.45 27.64
C PRO A 162 20.25 -3.25 26.42
N SER A 163 20.00 -3.97 25.33
CA SER A 163 20.71 -3.80 24.05
C SER A 163 19.90 -2.97 23.08
N VAL A 164 20.52 -2.26 22.14
CA VAL A 164 19.80 -1.51 21.11
C VAL A 164 19.90 -2.25 19.77
N LEU A 165 18.78 -2.41 19.06
CA LEU A 165 18.75 -3.15 17.80
C LEU A 165 19.09 -2.26 16.59
N ASP A 166 20.20 -2.56 15.92
CA ASP A 166 20.61 -1.95 14.65
C ASP A 166 20.41 -2.91 13.47
N PHE A 167 19.31 -2.73 12.74
CA PHE A 167 18.98 -3.52 11.54
C PHE A 167 19.96 -3.34 10.36
N THR A 168 20.96 -2.47 10.50
CA THR A 168 22.02 -2.26 9.49
C THR A 168 23.34 -2.96 9.82
N GLY A 169 23.42 -3.63 10.97
CA GLY A 169 24.59 -4.38 11.38
C GLY A 169 25.08 -5.35 10.30
N LYS A 170 26.39 -5.54 10.21
CA LYS A 170 27.04 -6.52 9.32
C LYS A 170 27.41 -7.82 10.03
N SER A 171 27.36 -7.84 11.36
CA SER A 171 27.47 -9.04 12.20
C SER A 171 26.35 -9.09 13.25
N LEU A 172 26.11 -10.28 13.82
CA LEU A 172 25.14 -10.48 14.90
C LEU A 172 25.44 -9.64 16.15
N ASP A 173 26.72 -9.41 16.43
CA ASP A 173 27.15 -8.56 17.55
C ASP A 173 26.86 -7.07 17.29
N GLN A 174 26.95 -6.61 16.03
CA GLN A 174 26.61 -5.23 15.67
C GLN A 174 25.10 -4.98 15.66
N LEU A 175 24.33 -6.02 15.36
CA LEU A 175 22.88 -5.99 15.40
C LEU A 175 22.35 -5.77 16.82
N ARG A 176 23.05 -6.32 17.82
CA ARG A 176 22.80 -6.09 19.25
C ARG A 176 23.84 -5.11 19.77
N VAL A 177 23.59 -3.82 19.61
CA VAL A 177 24.49 -2.80 20.18
C VAL A 177 24.37 -2.89 21.70
N PHE A 178 25.31 -3.61 22.34
CA PHE A 178 25.36 -3.77 23.79
C PHE A 178 25.85 -2.46 24.42
N SER A 179 25.07 -1.89 25.35
CA SER A 179 25.58 -0.86 26.24
C SER A 179 26.15 -1.53 27.50
N ALA A 180 27.17 -2.36 27.36
CA ALA A 180 27.69 -3.15 28.48
C ALA A 180 28.34 -2.29 29.60
N GLN A 181 28.71 -1.02 29.35
CA GLN A 181 29.58 -0.27 30.29
C GLN A 181 29.31 1.24 30.38
N GLY A 182 28.09 1.71 30.09
CA GLY A 182 27.72 3.11 30.32
C GLY A 182 28.54 4.16 29.56
N LYS A 183 29.37 3.76 28.58
CA LYS A 183 30.08 4.66 27.67
C LYS A 183 29.60 4.42 26.23
N PRO A 184 29.16 5.46 25.50
CA PRO A 184 28.59 5.33 24.17
C PRO A 184 29.70 5.11 23.13
N GLY A 185 30.21 3.88 23.06
CA GLY A 185 30.95 3.41 21.88
C GLY A 185 30.02 2.88 20.78
N GLY A 186 28.72 3.18 20.85
CA GLY A 186 27.67 2.57 20.03
C GLY A 186 26.60 3.58 19.59
N PHE A 187 25.69 3.14 18.72
CA PHE A 187 24.66 3.99 18.10
C PHE A 187 23.61 4.48 19.11
N GLU A 188 23.10 5.70 18.88
CA GLU A 188 22.06 6.29 19.71
C GLU A 188 20.66 5.93 19.23
N VAL A 189 19.71 5.84 20.17
CA VAL A 189 18.29 5.72 19.82
C VAL A 189 17.88 6.99 19.05
N GLY A 190 17.24 6.79 17.91
CA GLY A 190 16.88 7.87 16.98
C GLY A 190 17.90 8.08 15.86
N GLN A 191 19.10 7.50 15.93
CA GLN A 191 20.10 7.62 14.88
C GLN A 191 19.67 6.88 13.61
N VAL A 192 19.89 7.48 12.44
CA VAL A 192 19.72 6.81 11.14
C VAL A 192 21.01 6.13 10.74
N ARG A 193 20.91 4.83 10.44
CA ARG A 193 22.07 4.00 10.08
C ARG A 193 22.01 3.44 8.67
N GLY A 194 20.88 3.57 8.01
CA GLY A 194 20.73 3.12 6.64
C GLY A 194 19.38 3.48 6.07
N VAL A 195 19.10 2.90 4.91
CA VAL A 195 17.83 3.07 4.21
C VAL A 195 17.48 1.76 3.51
N TRP A 196 16.23 1.33 3.67
CA TRP A 196 15.62 0.32 2.82
C TRP A 196 15.28 0.95 1.49
N GLN A 197 15.75 0.37 0.40
CA GLN A 197 15.42 0.76 -0.96
C GLN A 197 14.64 -0.38 -1.61
N ILE A 198 13.41 -0.10 -2.01
CA ILE A 198 12.55 -1.09 -2.64
C ILE A 198 12.18 -0.59 -4.04
N TYR A 199 12.45 -1.41 -5.03
CA TYR A 199 12.21 -1.11 -6.44
C TYR A 199 10.98 -1.86 -6.91
N PHE A 200 9.99 -1.10 -7.41
CA PHE A 200 8.75 -1.62 -7.95
C PHE A 200 8.66 -1.30 -9.45
N PRO A 201 8.66 -2.31 -10.33
CA PRO A 201 8.45 -2.08 -11.76
C PRO A 201 7.07 -1.47 -12.02
N ARG A 202 7.00 -0.36 -12.79
CA ARG A 202 5.75 0.35 -13.07
C ARG A 202 4.66 -0.56 -13.63
N ALA A 203 5.03 -1.43 -14.56
CA ALA A 203 4.10 -2.40 -15.15
C ALA A 203 3.45 -3.31 -14.09
N LYS A 204 4.19 -3.69 -13.05
CA LYS A 204 3.70 -4.54 -11.96
C LYS A 204 2.86 -3.77 -10.95
N VAL A 205 3.15 -2.50 -10.71
CA VAL A 205 2.28 -1.62 -9.92
C VAL A 205 0.91 -1.49 -10.59
N ILE A 206 0.87 -1.23 -11.90
CA ILE A 206 -0.39 -1.13 -12.67
C ILE A 206 -1.17 -2.45 -12.60
N GLU A 207 -0.50 -3.59 -12.81
CA GLU A 207 -1.11 -4.92 -12.70
C GLU A 207 -1.75 -5.13 -11.31
N GLN A 208 -1.05 -4.78 -10.23
CA GLN A 208 -1.55 -4.94 -8.87
C GLN A 208 -2.74 -4.02 -8.54
N ILE A 209 -2.71 -2.77 -9.00
CA ILE A 209 -3.83 -1.82 -8.82
C ILE A 209 -5.06 -2.32 -9.58
N THR A 210 -4.89 -2.76 -10.84
CA THR A 210 -5.99 -3.27 -11.66
C THR A 210 -6.57 -4.60 -11.15
N LEU A 211 -5.76 -5.47 -10.54
CA LEU A 211 -6.26 -6.70 -9.92
C LEU A 211 -7.10 -6.42 -8.67
N LYS A 212 -6.70 -5.45 -7.84
CA LYS A 212 -7.47 -5.04 -6.65
C LYS A 212 -8.83 -4.41 -6.99
N THR A 213 -8.96 -3.77 -8.16
CA THR A 213 -10.21 -3.15 -8.59
C THR A 213 -11.20 -4.12 -9.22
N LYS A 214 -10.81 -5.37 -9.51
CA LYS A 214 -11.78 -6.41 -9.93
C LYS A 214 -12.59 -6.88 -8.73
N VAL A 215 -13.77 -6.29 -8.55
CA VAL A 215 -14.78 -6.77 -7.60
C VAL A 215 -15.08 -8.25 -7.88
N SER A 216 -15.00 -9.09 -6.85
CA SER A 216 -15.31 -10.53 -6.96
C SER A 216 -16.69 -10.73 -7.59
N ARG A 217 -16.74 -11.48 -8.71
CA ARG A 217 -17.99 -11.98 -9.30
C ARG A 217 -18.62 -13.13 -8.52
N ARG A 218 -17.91 -13.70 -7.53
CA ARG A 218 -18.39 -14.81 -6.70
C ARG A 218 -18.89 -14.27 -5.38
N GLY A 219 -20.22 -14.17 -5.24
CA GLY A 219 -20.86 -13.78 -3.99
C GLY A 219 -22.33 -13.39 -4.04
N ARG A 220 -23.16 -14.01 -4.89
CA ARG A 220 -24.64 -14.03 -4.74
C ARG A 220 -25.20 -15.30 -5.39
N PHE A 221 -24.84 -16.46 -4.87
CA PHE A 221 -25.47 -17.73 -5.25
C PHE A 221 -26.29 -18.38 -4.11
N PHE A 222 -26.37 -17.73 -2.94
CA PHE A 222 -27.24 -18.16 -1.85
C PHE A 222 -27.97 -16.95 -1.25
N SER A 223 -29.05 -16.56 -1.91
CA SER A 223 -30.19 -15.94 -1.24
C SER A 223 -31.46 -16.36 -1.98
N SER A 224 -31.81 -17.63 -1.85
CA SER A 224 -33.20 -18.06 -2.04
C SER A 224 -34.02 -17.34 -0.97
N LYS A 225 -34.76 -16.30 -1.37
CA LYS A 225 -35.86 -15.80 -0.56
C LYS A 225 -36.88 -16.94 -0.43
N PRO A 226 -37.36 -17.30 0.77
CA PRO A 226 -38.64 -17.94 0.89
C PRO A 226 -39.71 -16.84 0.82
N ASP A 227 -40.43 -16.81 -0.29
CA ASP A 227 -41.73 -16.14 -0.37
C ASP A 227 -42.74 -16.97 0.43
N SER A 228 -43.28 -16.41 1.51
CA SER A 228 -44.66 -16.67 1.95
C SER A 228 -45.03 -15.77 3.14
N VAL A 229 -45.59 -14.60 2.84
CA VAL A 229 -46.54 -13.96 3.75
C VAL A 229 -47.93 -14.36 3.23
N SER A 230 -48.51 -15.41 3.81
CA SER A 230 -49.96 -15.61 3.72
C SER A 230 -50.62 -14.81 4.84
N SER A 231 -51.08 -13.61 4.52
CA SER A 231 -52.14 -12.97 5.28
C SER A 231 -53.45 -13.31 4.57
N SER A 232 -54.27 -14.14 5.20
CA SER A 232 -55.64 -14.42 4.76
C SER A 232 -56.58 -14.15 5.92
N LYS A 233 -57.36 -13.08 5.75
CA LYS A 233 -58.64 -12.72 6.39
C LYS A 233 -58.65 -12.46 7.90
#